data_AF-A0A7W0L8E9-F1
#
_entry.id   AF-A0A7W0L8E9-F1
#
_cell.length_a   1.000
_cell.length_b   1.000
_cell.length_c   1.000
_cell.angle_alpha   90.00
_cell.angle_beta   90.00
_cell.angle_gamma   90.00
#
_symmetry.space_group_name_H-M   'P 1'
#
loop_
_entity.id
_entity.type
_entity.pdbx_description
1 polymer ?
#
loop_
_entity_poly.entity_id
_entity_poly.type
_entity_poly.pdbx_seq_one_letter_code
_entity_poly.pdbx_strand_id
1 'polypeptide(L)'
;MPSFAPIDYLPRNGDRALVEDDSAAGARAAAAESDPRERRIAALLDGLNPAQREAATHEGGPLLIVAGAGSGKTRVLAHRIAYLLAARDVAPGAILAITFTNKAAGEMKNRVAGLVGGRARVMWVSTFHSMCVRILREHAKTIGFKSTFSIYDQADSQRLMTMVAR
;
A
#
# COMPACT_ATOMS: atom_id res chain seq x y z
N MET A 1 -3.73 32.21 -18.08
CA MET A 1 -4.70 31.26 -18.67
C MET A 1 -4.61 31.38 -20.19
N PRO A 2 -4.19 30.36 -20.94
CA PRO A 2 -4.39 30.32 -22.39
C PRO A 2 -5.65 29.48 -22.68
N SER A 3 -6.78 30.07 -23.09
CA SER A 3 -7.16 30.46 -24.46
C SER A 3 -7.17 29.27 -25.43
N PHE A 4 -8.39 28.76 -25.67
CA PHE A 4 -8.74 27.86 -26.77
C PHE A 4 -9.22 28.70 -27.97
N ALA A 5 -8.84 28.30 -29.18
CA ALA A 5 -9.57 28.60 -30.41
C ALA A 5 -9.67 27.31 -31.26
N PRO A 6 -10.86 26.95 -31.79
CA PRO A 6 -11.09 25.74 -32.58
C PRO A 6 -11.15 26.06 -34.09
N ILE A 7 -10.70 25.16 -34.97
CA ILE A 7 -11.09 25.16 -36.39
C ILE A 7 -11.20 23.72 -36.92
N ASP A 8 -12.46 23.34 -37.10
CA ASP A 8 -13.15 22.72 -38.23
C ASP A 8 -12.78 21.37 -38.87
N TYR A 9 -13.91 20.66 -38.99
CA TYR A 9 -14.27 19.45 -39.69
C TYR A 9 -14.48 19.69 -41.19
N LEU A 10 -13.91 18.82 -42.02
CA LEU A 10 -14.44 18.53 -43.35
C LEU A 10 -14.24 17.03 -43.65
N PRO A 11 -15.30 16.25 -43.89
CA PRO A 11 -15.21 14.96 -44.54
C PRO A 11 -15.83 15.02 -45.93
N ARG A 12 -15.14 14.46 -46.92
CA ARG A 12 -15.64 13.90 -48.18
C ARG A 12 -14.52 13.01 -48.73
N ASN A 13 -14.71 11.82 -49.29
CA ASN A 13 -15.87 11.01 -49.62
C ASN A 13 -15.32 9.59 -49.87
N GLY A 14 -16.00 8.55 -49.42
CA GLY A 14 -15.55 7.17 -49.63
C GLY A 14 -16.32 6.17 -48.80
N ASP A 15 -17.61 6.00 -49.12
CA ASP A 15 -18.46 4.95 -48.57
C ASP A 15 -17.83 3.56 -48.70
N ARG A 16 -17.27 3.08 -47.59
CA ARG A 16 -17.29 1.66 -47.22
C ARG A 16 -17.63 1.61 -45.75
N ALA A 17 -18.85 1.19 -45.45
CA ALA A 17 -19.25 0.79 -44.12
C ALA A 17 -18.24 -0.27 -43.62
N LEU A 18 -17.31 0.17 -42.76
CA LEU A 18 -16.63 -0.73 -41.86
C LEU A 18 -17.70 -1.12 -40.86
N VAL A 19 -18.25 -2.31 -41.05
CA VAL A 19 -18.88 -3.05 -39.96
C VAL A 19 -17.76 -3.22 -38.94
N GLU A 20 -17.70 -2.34 -37.94
CA GLU A 20 -16.85 -2.54 -36.78
C GLU A 20 -17.29 -3.85 -36.15
N ASP A 21 -16.35 -4.79 -36.12
CA ASP A 21 -16.54 -6.10 -35.54
C ASP A 21 -16.65 -5.95 -34.01
N ASP A 22 -17.87 -5.63 -33.55
CA ASP A 22 -18.29 -5.56 -32.14
C ASP A 22 -17.98 -6.85 -31.37
N SER A 23 -17.66 -7.95 -32.08
CA SER A 23 -17.27 -9.22 -31.47
C SER A 23 -15.88 -9.17 -30.81
N ALA A 24 -14.97 -8.32 -31.27
CA ALA A 24 -13.63 -8.19 -30.70
C ALA A 24 -13.62 -7.43 -29.36
N ALA A 25 -14.52 -6.44 -29.22
CA ALA A 25 -14.73 -5.72 -27.96
C ALA A 25 -15.43 -6.62 -26.92
N GLY A 26 -16.43 -7.40 -27.36
CA GLY A 26 -17.10 -8.40 -26.52
C GLY A 26 -16.17 -9.54 -26.07
N ALA A 27 -15.26 -9.99 -26.95
CA ALA A 27 -14.28 -11.04 -26.62
C ALA A 27 -13.22 -10.57 -25.61
N ARG A 28 -12.78 -9.30 -25.66
CA ARG A 28 -11.88 -8.72 -24.64
C ARG A 28 -12.58 -8.52 -23.30
N ALA A 29 -13.86 -8.14 -23.29
CA ALA A 29 -14.64 -8.02 -22.06
C ALA A 29 -14.88 -9.39 -21.41
N ALA A 30 -15.20 -10.43 -22.19
CA ALA A 30 -15.36 -11.80 -21.71
C ALA A 30 -14.03 -12.46 -21.29
N ALA A 31 -12.91 -12.10 -21.93
CA ALA A 31 -11.58 -12.56 -21.55
C ALA A 31 -11.02 -11.83 -20.32
N ALA A 32 -11.37 -10.56 -20.10
CA ALA A 32 -11.03 -9.81 -18.89
C ALA A 32 -11.70 -10.43 -17.64
N GLU A 33 -12.93 -10.94 -17.76
CA GLU A 33 -13.56 -11.76 -16.70
C GLU A 33 -12.80 -13.08 -16.40
N SER A 34 -11.90 -13.51 -17.29
CA SER A 34 -11.19 -14.79 -17.21
C SER A 34 -9.80 -14.73 -16.54
N ASP A 35 -9.16 -13.56 -16.40
CA ASP A 35 -7.84 -13.43 -15.75
C ASP A 35 -7.93 -13.62 -14.21
N PRO A 36 -7.28 -14.64 -13.63
CA PRO A 36 -7.21 -14.83 -12.18
C PRO A 36 -6.72 -13.60 -11.40
N ARG A 37 -5.85 -12.77 -12.02
CA ARG A 37 -5.32 -11.57 -11.41
C ARG A 37 -6.38 -10.48 -11.33
N GLU A 38 -7.10 -10.21 -12.41
CA GLU A 38 -8.17 -9.21 -12.44
C GLU A 38 -9.31 -9.56 -11.47
N ARG A 39 -9.72 -10.84 -11.41
CA ARG A 39 -10.68 -11.31 -10.39
C ARG A 39 -10.20 -11.08 -8.97
N ARG A 40 -8.91 -11.31 -8.69
CA ARG A 40 -8.33 -11.03 -7.37
C ARG A 40 -8.36 -9.54 -7.06
N ILE A 41 -8.02 -8.68 -8.02
CA ILE A 41 -8.05 -7.22 -7.83
C ILE A 41 -9.49 -6.75 -7.59
N ALA A 42 -10.46 -7.23 -8.36
CA ALA A 42 -11.88 -6.93 -8.16
C ALA A 42 -12.35 -7.34 -6.75
N ALA A 43 -12.01 -8.55 -6.31
CA ALA A 43 -12.32 -9.03 -4.96
C ALA A 43 -11.66 -8.20 -3.85
N LEU A 44 -10.45 -7.68 -4.07
CA LEU A 44 -9.80 -6.78 -3.12
C LEU A 44 -10.52 -5.44 -2.99
N LEU A 45 -11.22 -4.97 -4.00
CA LEU A 45 -11.93 -3.69 -3.93
C LEU A 45 -13.40 -3.85 -3.55
N ASP A 46 -13.89 -5.09 -3.47
CA ASP A 46 -15.27 -5.38 -3.12
C ASP A 46 -15.63 -4.96 -1.69
N GLY A 47 -16.85 -4.45 -1.52
CA GLY A 47 -17.36 -3.92 -0.25
C GLY A 47 -16.69 -2.63 0.25
N LEU A 48 -15.78 -2.00 -0.52
CA LEU A 48 -15.29 -0.66 -0.23
C LEU A 48 -16.26 0.39 -0.78
N ASN A 49 -16.60 1.38 0.04
CA ASN A 49 -17.35 2.55 -0.45
C ASN A 49 -16.47 3.40 -1.41
N PRO A 50 -17.05 4.36 -2.16
CA PRO A 50 -16.30 5.13 -3.15
C PRO A 50 -15.01 5.79 -2.60
N ALA A 51 -15.08 6.47 -1.45
CA ALA A 51 -13.92 7.14 -0.85
C ALA A 51 -12.85 6.14 -0.35
N GLN A 52 -13.27 5.00 0.20
CA GLN A 52 -12.36 3.92 0.61
C GLN A 52 -11.66 3.28 -0.59
N ARG A 53 -12.39 3.08 -1.70
CA ARG A 53 -11.85 2.56 -2.96
C ARG A 53 -10.84 3.54 -3.57
N GLU A 54 -11.17 4.82 -3.60
CA GLU A 54 -10.25 5.89 -4.04
C GLU A 54 -8.95 5.85 -3.22
N ALA A 55 -9.04 5.82 -1.90
CA ALA A 55 -7.86 5.74 -1.03
C ALA A 55 -7.06 4.42 -1.22
N ALA A 56 -7.74 3.29 -1.42
CA ALA A 56 -7.08 2.00 -1.64
C ALA A 56 -6.36 1.94 -2.99
N THR A 57 -6.91 2.60 -4.01
CA THR A 57 -6.39 2.61 -5.38
C THR A 57 -5.48 3.80 -5.69
N HIS A 58 -5.41 4.80 -4.79
CA HIS A 58 -4.64 6.04 -4.99
C HIS A 58 -3.22 5.80 -5.50
N GLU A 59 -2.84 6.61 -6.49
CA GLU A 59 -1.58 6.50 -7.22
C GLU A 59 -0.75 7.78 -7.10
N GLY A 60 0.56 7.66 -7.33
CA GLY A 60 1.47 8.80 -7.36
C GLY A 60 1.86 9.29 -5.96
N GLY A 61 1.61 10.58 -5.70
CA GLY A 61 2.18 11.33 -4.58
C GLY A 61 1.58 11.03 -3.20
N PRO A 62 1.96 11.82 -2.18
CA PRO A 62 1.49 11.66 -0.81
C PRO A 62 -0.04 11.67 -0.69
N LEU A 63 -0.57 10.84 0.21
CA LEU A 63 -2.00 10.75 0.53
C LEU A 63 -2.21 10.90 2.03
N LEU A 64 -3.08 11.83 2.42
CA LEU A 64 -3.58 11.95 3.80
C LEU A 64 -5.03 11.46 3.87
N ILE A 65 -5.29 10.47 4.71
CA ILE A 65 -6.64 9.96 4.96
C ILE A 65 -7.10 10.49 6.33
N VAL A 66 -8.02 11.44 6.31
CA VAL A 66 -8.70 11.94 7.52
C VAL A 66 -10.01 11.17 7.67
N ALA A 67 -10.20 10.44 8.76
CA ALA A 67 -11.45 9.72 8.96
C ALA A 67 -11.83 9.57 10.44
N GLY A 68 -13.13 9.63 10.72
CA GLY A 68 -13.69 9.49 12.07
C GLY A 68 -13.55 8.08 12.65
N ALA A 69 -13.95 7.88 13.90
CA ALA A 69 -14.06 6.54 14.49
C ALA A 69 -15.01 5.65 13.64
N GLY A 70 -14.74 4.35 13.57
CA GLY A 70 -15.60 3.39 12.83
C GLY A 70 -15.56 3.47 11.29
N SER A 71 -14.95 4.49 10.69
CA SER A 71 -14.88 4.71 9.22
C SER A 71 -14.07 3.68 8.41
N GLY A 72 -13.47 2.69 9.07
CA GLY A 72 -12.71 1.63 8.41
C GLY A 72 -11.28 2.01 7.99
N LYS A 73 -10.65 3.04 8.56
CA LYS A 73 -9.24 3.44 8.26
C LYS A 73 -8.27 2.25 8.13
N THR A 74 -8.27 1.37 9.11
CA THR A 74 -7.38 0.20 9.13
C THR A 74 -7.70 -0.78 8.01
N ARG A 75 -9.00 -0.93 7.65
CA ARG A 75 -9.43 -1.73 6.50
C ARG A 75 -8.90 -1.11 5.21
N VAL A 76 -9.07 0.19 5.01
CA VAL A 76 -8.56 0.91 3.83
C VAL A 76 -7.06 0.70 3.66
N LEU A 77 -6.27 0.86 4.72
CA LEU A 77 -4.82 0.66 4.67
C LEU A 77 -4.42 -0.78 4.29
N ALA A 78 -5.09 -1.79 4.86
CA ALA A 78 -4.82 -3.19 4.52
C ALA A 78 -5.18 -3.50 3.05
N HIS A 79 -6.31 -3.00 2.57
CA HIS A 79 -6.73 -3.15 1.18
C HIS A 79 -5.80 -2.39 0.22
N ARG A 80 -5.32 -1.20 0.60
CA ARG A 80 -4.30 -0.45 -0.15
C ARG A 80 -3.04 -1.27 -0.34
N ILE A 81 -2.50 -1.85 0.74
CA ILE A 81 -1.32 -2.70 0.67
C ILE A 81 -1.57 -3.89 -0.27
N ALA A 82 -2.70 -4.57 -0.11
CA ALA A 82 -3.05 -5.70 -0.96
C ALA A 82 -3.17 -5.30 -2.44
N TYR A 83 -3.76 -4.14 -2.73
CA TYR A 83 -3.87 -3.58 -4.08
C TYR A 83 -2.50 -3.28 -4.68
N LEU A 84 -1.58 -2.65 -3.93
CA LEU A 84 -0.21 -2.40 -4.41
C LEU A 84 0.51 -3.71 -4.79
N LEU A 85 0.31 -4.78 -4.03
CA LEU A 85 0.92 -6.08 -4.31
C LEU A 85 0.29 -6.82 -5.50
N ALA A 86 -1.03 -6.71 -5.67
CA ALA A 86 -1.77 -7.45 -6.69
C ALA A 86 -1.86 -6.69 -8.02
N ALA A 87 -2.23 -5.41 -7.99
CA ALA A 87 -2.51 -4.58 -9.15
C ALA A 87 -1.29 -3.81 -9.66
N ARG A 88 -0.34 -3.48 -8.76
CA ARG A 88 0.83 -2.64 -9.10
C ARG A 88 2.15 -3.40 -9.10
N ASP A 89 2.10 -4.71 -8.84
CA ASP A 89 3.26 -5.61 -8.77
C ASP A 89 4.40 -5.10 -7.87
N VAL A 90 4.04 -4.39 -6.79
CA VAL A 90 5.02 -3.92 -5.81
C VAL A 90 5.61 -5.12 -5.08
N ALA A 91 6.94 -5.19 -4.98
CA ALA A 91 7.60 -6.20 -4.18
C ALA A 91 7.21 -6.04 -2.69
N PRO A 92 6.82 -7.11 -1.97
CA PRO A 92 6.44 -7.01 -0.56
C PRO A 92 7.48 -6.35 0.35
N GLY A 93 8.78 -6.52 0.06
CA GLY A 93 9.87 -5.89 0.81
C GLY A 93 9.98 -4.37 0.59
N ALA A 94 9.35 -3.82 -0.44
CA ALA A 94 9.31 -2.40 -0.73
C ALA A 94 8.16 -1.67 -0.02
N ILE A 95 7.32 -2.38 0.75
CA ILE A 95 6.22 -1.80 1.51
C ILE A 95 6.58 -1.76 3.00
N LEU A 96 6.47 -0.57 3.58
CA LEU A 96 6.62 -0.29 5.00
C LEU A 96 5.29 0.22 5.58
N ALA A 97 4.76 -0.50 6.56
CA ALA A 97 3.58 -0.12 7.34
C ALA A 97 3.97 0.07 8.81
N ILE A 98 3.81 1.29 9.33
CA ILE A 98 4.16 1.64 10.70
C ILE A 98 2.90 1.85 11.54
N THR A 99 2.86 1.31 12.75
CA THR A 99 1.80 1.53 13.73
C THR A 99 2.36 1.98 15.08
N PHE A 100 1.50 2.50 15.97
CA PHE A 100 1.93 2.96 17.29
C PHE A 100 2.18 1.82 18.29
N THR A 101 1.42 0.72 18.19
CA THR A 101 1.51 -0.40 19.14
C THR A 101 1.86 -1.71 18.44
N ASN A 102 2.48 -2.64 19.16
CA ASN A 102 2.79 -3.98 18.66
C ASN A 102 1.51 -4.76 18.33
N LYS A 103 0.44 -4.56 19.11
CA LYS A 103 -0.87 -5.15 18.84
C LYS A 103 -1.42 -4.69 17.49
N ALA A 104 -1.39 -3.38 17.22
CA ALA A 104 -1.84 -2.83 15.94
C ALA A 104 -0.99 -3.33 14.77
N ALA A 105 0.33 -3.46 14.94
CA ALA A 105 1.22 -4.03 13.92
C ALA A 105 0.85 -5.49 13.62
N GLY A 106 0.63 -6.30 14.67
CA GLY A 106 0.21 -7.69 14.54
C GLY A 106 -1.15 -7.83 13.85
N GLU A 107 -2.14 -7.04 14.25
CA GLU A 107 -3.45 -6.99 13.61
C GLU A 107 -3.37 -6.57 12.14
N MET A 108 -2.58 -5.54 11.82
CA MET A 108 -2.35 -5.10 10.44
C MET A 108 -1.72 -6.21 9.60
N LYS A 109 -0.69 -6.89 10.14
CA LYS A 109 -0.02 -8.01 9.47
C LYS A 109 -0.98 -9.16 9.19
N ASN A 110 -1.81 -9.51 10.17
CA ASN A 110 -2.83 -10.56 10.02
C ASN A 110 -3.88 -10.20 8.97
N ARG A 111 -4.35 -8.94 8.96
CA ARG A 111 -5.30 -8.44 7.95
C ARG A 111 -4.73 -8.53 6.54
N VAL A 112 -3.49 -8.06 6.34
CA VAL A 112 -2.85 -8.15 5.02
C VAL A 112 -2.61 -9.61 4.63
N ALA A 113 -2.15 -10.45 5.55
CA ALA A 113 -1.97 -11.87 5.29
C ALA A 113 -3.27 -12.58 4.87
N GLY A 114 -4.42 -12.18 5.43
CA GLY A 114 -5.73 -12.66 5.01
C GLY A 114 -6.10 -12.28 3.57
N LEU A 115 -5.56 -11.18 3.05
CA LEU A 115 -5.85 -10.68 1.69
C LEU A 115 -4.88 -11.22 0.63
N VAL A 116 -3.59 -11.39 0.96
CA VAL A 116 -2.54 -11.73 -0.02
C VAL A 116 -1.77 -13.03 0.30
N GLY A 117 -2.15 -13.72 1.36
CA GLY A 117 -1.53 -14.97 1.81
C GLY A 117 -0.08 -14.79 2.27
N GLY A 118 0.77 -15.77 1.95
CA GLY A 118 2.16 -15.86 2.42
C GLY A 118 3.06 -14.69 2.02
N ARG A 119 2.70 -13.92 0.98
CA ARG A 119 3.45 -12.73 0.52
C ARG A 119 3.58 -11.67 1.63
N ALA A 120 2.64 -11.62 2.57
CA ALA A 120 2.68 -10.68 3.69
C ALA A 120 3.80 -10.95 4.72
N ARG A 121 4.42 -12.16 4.71
CA ARG A 121 5.41 -12.54 5.73
C ARG A 121 6.70 -11.75 5.66
N VAL A 122 7.12 -11.37 4.45
CA VAL A 122 8.37 -10.64 4.18
C VAL A 122 8.20 -9.11 4.21
N MET A 123 6.96 -8.63 4.37
CA MET A 123 6.65 -7.20 4.42
C MET A 123 7.02 -6.59 5.77
N TRP A 124 7.37 -5.30 5.77
CA TRP A 124 7.71 -4.58 6.99
C TRP A 124 6.45 -4.02 7.61
N VAL A 125 5.91 -4.72 8.62
CA VAL A 125 4.82 -4.25 9.47
C VAL A 125 5.33 -4.18 10.90
N SER A 126 5.51 -2.98 11.43
CA SER A 126 6.22 -2.78 12.69
C SER A 126 5.79 -1.50 13.41
N THR A 127 6.21 -1.36 14.66
CA THR A 127 6.22 -0.06 15.32
C THR A 127 7.43 0.77 14.88
N PHE A 128 7.42 2.09 15.15
CA PHE A 128 8.59 2.94 14.95
C PHE A 128 9.83 2.36 15.65
N HIS A 129 9.71 2.01 16.93
CA HIS A 129 10.80 1.42 17.70
C HIS A 129 11.33 0.13 17.06
N SER A 130 10.45 -0.79 16.67
CA SER A 130 10.86 -2.06 16.06
C SER A 130 11.58 -1.86 14.73
N MET A 131 11.12 -0.92 13.91
CA MET A 131 11.77 -0.54 12.65
C MET A 131 13.16 0.05 12.90
N CYS A 132 13.26 1.04 13.80
CA CYS A 132 14.52 1.70 14.11
C CYS A 132 15.55 0.73 14.67
N VAL A 133 15.15 -0.16 15.59
CA VAL A 133 16.05 -1.18 16.15
C VAL A 133 16.55 -2.11 15.06
N ARG A 134 15.69 -2.56 14.13
CA ARG A 134 16.11 -3.41 13.01
C ARG A 134 17.19 -2.73 12.16
N ILE A 135 16.95 -1.48 11.75
CA ILE A 135 17.89 -0.67 10.96
C ILE A 135 19.20 -0.48 11.72
N LEU A 136 19.13 -0.11 13.00
CA LEU A 136 20.32 0.10 13.83
C LEU A 136 21.11 -1.18 14.02
N ARG A 137 20.47 -2.35 14.19
CA ARG A 137 21.19 -3.62 14.32
C ARG A 137 21.85 -4.05 13.01
N GLU A 138 21.20 -3.79 11.88
CA GLU A 138 21.75 -4.07 10.55
C GLU A 138 22.98 -3.22 10.24
N HIS A 139 22.94 -1.93 10.59
CA HIS A 139 24.00 -0.98 10.26
C HIS A 139 24.89 -0.58 11.44
N ALA A 140 24.78 -1.20 12.62
CA ALA A 140 25.51 -0.79 13.84
C ALA A 140 27.02 -0.56 13.64
N LYS A 141 27.65 -1.40 12.82
CA LYS A 141 29.09 -1.33 12.56
C LYS A 141 29.52 -0.04 11.86
N THR A 142 28.64 0.60 11.07
CA THR A 142 28.97 1.84 10.34
C THR A 142 29.19 3.03 11.28
N ILE A 143 28.64 2.95 12.49
CA ILE A 143 28.75 3.98 13.54
C ILE A 143 29.61 3.50 14.73
N GLY A 144 30.38 2.43 14.57
CA GLY A 144 31.29 1.91 15.61
C GLY A 144 30.60 1.14 16.74
N PHE A 145 29.32 0.79 16.60
CA PHE A 145 28.59 0.00 17.58
C PHE A 145 28.57 -1.49 17.24
N LYS A 146 28.44 -2.33 18.28
CA LYS A 146 28.10 -3.75 18.10
C LYS A 146 26.63 -3.89 17.76
N SER A 147 26.29 -4.77 16.82
CA SER A 147 24.89 -5.08 16.50
C SER A 147 24.09 -5.65 17.67
N THR A 148 24.76 -6.11 18.73
CA THR A 148 24.18 -6.67 19.96
C THR A 148 23.99 -5.64 21.08
N PHE A 149 24.00 -4.33 20.79
CA PHE A 149 23.81 -3.28 21.80
C PHE A 149 22.56 -3.51 22.67
N SER A 150 22.65 -3.20 23.96
CA SER A 150 21.51 -3.26 24.87
C SER A 150 20.59 -2.05 24.67
N ILE A 151 19.28 -2.26 24.78
CA ILE A 151 18.30 -1.19 24.81
C ILE A 151 17.90 -1.04 26.27
N TYR A 152 18.20 0.11 26.86
CA TYR A 152 17.83 0.38 28.25
C TYR A 152 16.33 0.61 28.35
N ASP A 153 15.73 -0.05 29.33
CA ASP A 153 14.37 0.28 29.73
C ASP A 153 14.35 1.52 30.64
N GLN A 154 13.17 1.84 31.17
CA GLN A 154 13.02 2.98 32.06
C GLN A 154 13.79 2.81 33.37
N ALA A 155 13.85 1.60 33.94
CA ALA A 155 14.54 1.35 35.20
C ALA A 155 16.06 1.43 35.02
N ASP A 156 16.59 0.85 33.94
CA ASP A 156 18.00 0.95 33.55
C ASP A 156 18.42 2.42 33.39
N SER A 157 17.59 3.20 32.70
CA SER A 157 17.82 4.63 32.46
C SER A 157 17.85 5.43 33.76
N GLN A 158 16.92 5.19 34.69
CA GLN A 158 16.89 5.86 35.99
C GLN A 158 18.09 5.50 36.87
N ARG A 159 18.51 4.23 36.83
CA ARG A 159 19.69 3.76 37.54
C ARG A 159 20.95 4.45 37.02
N LEU A 160 21.10 4.54 35.70
CA LEU A 160 22.22 5.25 35.07
C LEU A 160 22.25 6.73 35.48
N MET A 161 21.11 7.42 35.42
CA MET A 161 21.02 8.82 35.83
C MET A 161 21.45 9.04 37.28
N THR A 162 21.04 8.14 38.18
CA THR A 162 21.42 8.22 39.61
C THR A 162 22.93 8.02 39.83
N MET A 163 23.58 7.20 39.00
CA MET A 163 25.03 7.00 39.07
C MET A 163 25.83 8.21 38.56
N VAL A 164 25.30 8.93 37.57
CA VAL A 164 25.98 10.08 36.94
C VAL A 164 25.72 11.40 37.65
N ALA A 165 24.53 11.59 38.22
CA ALA A 165 24.11 12.85 38.84
C ALA A 165 24.51 13.02 40.32
N ARG A 166 25.30 12.10 40.86
CA ARG A 166 25.92 12.21 42.19
C ARG A 166 27.32 12.79 42.06
#